data_AF-A0A0C2D8M9-F1
#
_entry.id   AF-A0A0C2D8M9-F1
#
_cell.length_a   1.000
_cell.length_b   1.000
_cell.length_c   1.000
_cell.angle_alpha   90.00
_cell.angle_beta   90.00
_cell.angle_gamma   90.00
#
_symmetry.space_group_name_H-M   'P 1'
#
loop_
_entity.id
_entity.type
_entity.pdbx_description
1 polymer ?
#
loop_
_entity_poly.entity_id
_entity_poly.type
_entity_poly.pdbx_seq_one_letter_code
_entity_poly.pdbx_strand_id
1 'polypeptide(L)'
;MPPAPKQAPLHETLLHAPQQFAERRASSPWVYPLWGILVASVFVLYHASVLIVWNSPGKGLAKDFHKSFLQQTKGYEYFRGTRNNQSWAMFAPNPNRTNAFVRVFVEDQDGELWDFEQDIWEDNRYPYFWYDRRGKINRRIDGKKHYQRLYGAWVCREWERHHDGVPAKSVSFVRLWTRVPHPQEVIAKGGWDQWQAPRKQTEQETITCKTVVHGQLPNELRERYGLELIDEETEFRPVRERTWWDKAEAEANRLEREAERVERRERWEAEKASKVIHGPGDRPAPILDARGPLREPSDLVNPPEHADADGDADADADGADDELQDQ
;
A
#
# COMPACT_ATOMS: atom_id res chain seq x y z
N MET A 1 -10.42 -11.42 -74.44
CA MET A 1 -10.63 -11.84 -73.05
C MET A 1 -10.22 -10.67 -72.15
N PRO A 2 -11.11 -10.16 -71.29
CA PRO A 2 -10.74 -9.11 -70.35
C PRO A 2 -9.72 -9.63 -69.33
N PRO A 3 -8.73 -8.82 -68.92
CA PRO A 3 -7.73 -9.22 -67.93
C PRO A 3 -8.39 -9.46 -66.57
N ALA A 4 -7.90 -10.46 -65.84
CA ALA A 4 -8.37 -10.77 -64.49
C ALA A 4 -8.16 -9.55 -63.55
N PRO A 5 -9.13 -9.23 -62.67
CA PRO A 5 -9.00 -8.12 -61.75
C PRO A 5 -7.82 -8.35 -60.80
N LYS A 6 -7.01 -7.30 -60.61
CA LYS A 6 -5.91 -7.31 -59.64
C LYS A 6 -6.51 -7.47 -58.24
N GLN A 7 -6.02 -8.46 -57.49
CA GLN A 7 -6.44 -8.68 -56.11
C GLN A 7 -6.08 -7.44 -55.28
N ALA A 8 -7.05 -6.90 -54.55
CA ALA A 8 -6.83 -5.77 -53.65
C ALA A 8 -5.84 -6.20 -52.54
N PRO A 9 -5.05 -5.26 -51.99
CA PRO A 9 -4.17 -5.55 -50.88
C PRO A 9 -4.95 -6.07 -49.66
N LEU A 10 -4.31 -6.97 -48.90
CA LEU A 10 -4.94 -7.73 -47.82
C LEU A 10 -5.63 -6.82 -46.77
N HIS A 11 -5.00 -5.69 -46.43
CA HIS A 11 -5.54 -4.76 -45.43
C HIS A 11 -6.86 -4.12 -45.88
N GLU A 12 -6.97 -3.78 -47.16
CA GLU A 12 -8.18 -3.19 -47.75
C GLU A 12 -9.28 -4.25 -47.86
N THR A 13 -8.89 -5.49 -48.15
CA THR A 13 -9.81 -6.64 -48.15
C THR A 13 -10.32 -6.96 -46.75
N LEU A 14 -9.51 -6.90 -45.70
CA LEU A 14 -9.95 -7.20 -44.32
C LEU A 14 -10.85 -6.12 -43.72
N LEU A 15 -10.66 -4.86 -44.11
CA LEU A 15 -11.40 -3.72 -43.56
C LEU A 15 -12.71 -3.44 -44.30
N HIS A 16 -12.76 -3.70 -45.61
CA HIS A 16 -13.88 -3.30 -46.47
C HIS A 16 -14.57 -4.47 -47.17
N ALA A 17 -14.08 -5.71 -47.05
CA ALA A 17 -14.85 -6.83 -47.57
C ALA A 17 -16.19 -6.92 -46.83
N PRO A 18 -17.30 -7.18 -47.54
CA PRO A 18 -18.55 -7.50 -46.90
C PRO A 18 -18.32 -8.68 -45.96
N GLN A 19 -18.75 -8.55 -44.69
CA GLN A 19 -18.65 -9.64 -43.72
C GLN A 19 -19.27 -10.89 -44.32
N GLN A 20 -18.42 -11.88 -44.62
CA GLN A 20 -18.92 -13.17 -45.04
C GLN A 20 -19.50 -13.83 -43.79
N PHE A 21 -20.83 -13.79 -43.68
CA PHE A 21 -21.53 -14.62 -42.72
C PHE A 21 -21.21 -16.06 -43.10
N ALA A 22 -20.35 -16.70 -42.30
CA ALA A 22 -20.10 -18.12 -42.47
C ALA A 22 -21.46 -18.82 -42.38
N GLU A 23 -21.88 -19.46 -43.48
CA GLU A 23 -23.06 -20.31 -43.46
C GLU A 23 -22.92 -21.27 -42.28
N ARG A 24 -23.93 -21.35 -41.41
CA ARG A 24 -23.93 -22.29 -40.28
C ARG A 24 -23.64 -23.67 -40.86
N ARG A 25 -22.42 -24.19 -40.67
CA ARG A 25 -22.10 -25.58 -41.02
C ARG A 25 -23.16 -26.45 -40.36
N ALA A 26 -23.95 -27.16 -41.18
CA ALA A 26 -25.14 -27.89 -40.74
C ALA A 26 -24.84 -28.98 -39.69
N SER A 27 -23.58 -29.33 -39.49
CA SER A 27 -23.10 -30.13 -38.37
C SER A 27 -21.60 -29.93 -38.25
N SER A 28 -21.14 -28.93 -37.49
CA SER A 28 -19.79 -29.06 -36.95
C SER A 28 -19.84 -30.18 -35.92
N PRO A 29 -19.20 -31.35 -36.12
CA PRO A 29 -18.98 -32.26 -35.01
C PRO A 29 -18.34 -31.45 -33.87
N TRP A 30 -18.72 -31.75 -32.63
CA TRP A 30 -18.15 -31.08 -31.46
C TRP A 30 -16.65 -30.95 -31.63
N VAL A 31 -16.11 -29.75 -31.35
CA VAL A 31 -14.68 -29.45 -31.46
C VAL A 31 -13.82 -30.47 -30.69
N TYR A 32 -14.43 -31.13 -29.70
CA TYR A 32 -13.84 -32.17 -28.90
C TYR A 32 -14.48 -33.54 -29.16
N PRO A 33 -13.66 -34.61 -29.18
CA PRO A 33 -14.17 -35.98 -29.17
C PRO A 33 -15.01 -36.25 -27.90
N LEU A 34 -15.84 -37.30 -27.93
CA LEU A 34 -16.75 -37.65 -26.81
C LEU A 34 -16.02 -37.74 -25.45
N TRP A 35 -14.77 -38.21 -25.42
CA TRP A 35 -13.99 -38.26 -24.18
C TRP A 35 -13.64 -36.86 -23.64
N GLY A 36 -13.40 -35.89 -24.52
CA GLY A 36 -13.16 -34.50 -24.14
C GLY A 36 -14.40 -33.85 -23.56
N ILE A 37 -15.57 -34.14 -24.15
CA ILE A 37 -16.88 -33.74 -23.59
C ILE A 37 -17.08 -34.35 -22.20
N LEU A 38 -16.76 -35.64 -22.05
CA LEU A 38 -16.88 -36.34 -20.76
C LEU A 38 -15.97 -35.72 -19.69
N VAL A 39 -14.69 -35.48 -20.00
CA VAL A 39 -13.74 -34.85 -19.06
C VAL A 39 -14.22 -33.45 -18.66
N ALA A 40 -14.62 -32.63 -19.63
CA ALA A 40 -15.15 -31.29 -19.34
C ALA A 40 -16.42 -31.34 -18.50
N SER A 41 -17.33 -32.28 -18.79
CA SER A 41 -18.58 -32.46 -18.05
C SER A 41 -18.32 -32.89 -16.60
N VAL A 42 -17.38 -33.82 -16.37
CA VAL A 42 -16.96 -34.23 -15.02
C VAL A 42 -16.35 -33.06 -14.26
N PHE A 43 -15.51 -32.26 -14.91
CA PHE A 43 -14.93 -31.07 -14.29
C PHE A 43 -16.01 -30.04 -13.92
N VAL A 44 -16.95 -29.74 -14.81
CA VAL A 44 -18.06 -28.81 -14.55
C VAL A 44 -18.94 -29.31 -13.42
N LEU A 45 -19.27 -30.61 -13.41
CA LEU A 45 -20.05 -31.24 -12.34
C LEU A 45 -19.32 -31.12 -11.00
N TYR A 46 -18.03 -31.43 -10.96
CA TYR A 46 -17.19 -31.28 -9.77
C TYR A 46 -17.17 -29.83 -9.28
N HIS A 47 -16.86 -28.86 -10.16
CA HIS A 47 -16.83 -27.44 -9.83
C HIS A 47 -18.18 -26.96 -9.29
N ALA A 48 -19.28 -27.27 -9.98
CA ALA A 48 -20.62 -26.88 -9.56
C ALA A 48 -20.99 -27.48 -8.20
N SER A 49 -20.66 -28.74 -7.96
CA SER A 49 -20.96 -29.42 -6.69
C SER A 49 -20.19 -28.78 -5.53
N VAL A 50 -18.89 -28.54 -5.71
CA VAL A 50 -18.06 -27.83 -4.72
C VAL A 50 -18.58 -26.41 -4.51
N LEU A 51 -18.93 -25.68 -5.58
CA LEU A 51 -19.45 -24.31 -5.49
C LEU A 51 -20.77 -24.22 -4.72
N ILE A 52 -21.70 -25.14 -4.96
CA ILE A 52 -22.99 -25.19 -4.26
C ILE A 52 -22.76 -25.43 -2.77
N VAL A 53 -21.94 -26.42 -2.41
CA VAL A 53 -21.66 -26.72 -1.00
C VAL A 53 -20.84 -25.60 -0.35
N TRP A 54 -19.89 -24.99 -1.07
CA TRP A 54 -19.10 -23.86 -0.60
C TRP A 54 -19.96 -22.65 -0.21
N ASN A 55 -21.00 -22.36 -1.00
CA ASN A 55 -21.94 -21.28 -0.72
C ASN A 55 -23.05 -21.66 0.26
N SER A 56 -23.18 -22.95 0.61
CA SER A 56 -24.14 -23.38 1.65
C SER A 56 -23.67 -22.95 3.05
N PRO A 57 -24.59 -22.69 4.00
CA PRO A 57 -24.22 -22.32 5.36
C PRO A 57 -23.41 -23.42 6.05
N GLY A 58 -22.17 -23.11 6.46
CA GLY A 58 -21.34 -23.99 7.29
C GLY A 58 -21.79 -24.12 8.75
N LYS A 59 -22.95 -23.54 9.10
CA LYS A 59 -23.54 -23.55 10.45
C LYS A 59 -24.97 -24.11 10.37
N GLY A 60 -25.47 -24.68 11.47
CA GLY A 60 -26.81 -25.27 11.54
C GLY A 60 -26.86 -26.72 11.06
N LEU A 61 -28.01 -27.13 10.53
CA LEU A 61 -28.32 -28.54 10.22
C LEU A 61 -27.45 -29.17 9.13
N ALA A 62 -26.84 -28.36 8.25
CA ALA A 62 -26.00 -28.83 7.15
C ALA A 62 -24.49 -28.86 7.46
N LYS A 63 -24.08 -28.50 8.69
CA LYS A 63 -22.67 -28.31 9.06
C LYS A 63 -21.80 -29.55 8.79
N ASP A 64 -22.27 -30.72 9.21
CA ASP A 64 -21.49 -31.95 9.10
C ASP A 64 -21.38 -32.41 7.64
N PHE A 65 -22.47 -32.29 6.87
CA PHE A 65 -22.46 -32.54 5.43
C PHE A 65 -21.51 -31.57 4.70
N HIS A 66 -21.60 -30.27 4.98
CA HIS A 66 -20.75 -29.24 4.40
C HIS A 66 -19.26 -29.55 4.64
N LYS A 67 -18.89 -29.81 5.90
CA LYS A 67 -17.50 -30.11 6.27
C LYS A 67 -17.03 -31.41 5.63
N SER A 68 -17.82 -32.48 5.73
CA SER A 68 -17.46 -33.80 5.21
C SER A 68 -17.30 -33.77 3.69
N PHE A 69 -18.24 -33.16 2.97
CA PHE A 69 -18.22 -33.05 1.52
C PHE A 69 -16.99 -32.26 1.04
N LEU A 70 -16.72 -31.08 1.62
CA LEU A 70 -15.58 -30.26 1.21
C LEU A 70 -14.23 -30.91 1.55
N GLN A 71 -14.15 -31.69 2.64
CA GLN A 71 -12.94 -32.46 2.95
C GLN A 71 -12.72 -33.62 1.97
N GLN A 72 -13.75 -34.41 1.68
CA GLN A 72 -13.65 -35.56 0.78
C GLN A 72 -13.36 -35.15 -0.66
N THR A 73 -13.99 -34.07 -1.12
CA THR A 73 -13.80 -33.55 -2.48
C THR A 73 -12.56 -32.68 -2.63
N LYS A 74 -11.79 -32.45 -1.55
CA LYS A 74 -10.69 -31.46 -1.48
C LYS A 74 -11.13 -30.07 -1.95
N GLY A 75 -12.37 -29.70 -1.63
CA GLY A 75 -12.99 -28.45 -2.06
C GLY A 75 -12.27 -27.23 -1.50
N TYR A 76 -11.74 -27.31 -0.27
CA TYR A 76 -10.96 -26.24 0.36
C TYR A 76 -9.67 -25.95 -0.41
N GLU A 77 -8.90 -26.99 -0.75
CA GLU A 77 -7.66 -26.88 -1.50
C GLU A 77 -7.93 -26.44 -2.95
N TYR A 78 -8.97 -26.99 -3.57
CA TYR A 78 -9.37 -26.62 -4.93
C TYR A 78 -9.74 -25.13 -5.04
N PHE A 79 -10.58 -24.60 -4.14
CA PHE A 79 -10.96 -23.19 -4.17
C PHE A 79 -9.81 -22.26 -3.79
N ARG A 80 -8.95 -22.67 -2.85
CA ARG A 80 -7.75 -21.90 -2.49
C ARG A 80 -6.75 -21.87 -3.66
N GLY A 81 -6.52 -22.99 -4.32
CA GLY A 81 -5.61 -23.11 -5.46
C GLY A 81 -6.10 -22.37 -6.70
N THR A 82 -7.40 -22.42 -6.97
CA THR A 82 -8.02 -21.69 -8.10
C THR A 82 -8.36 -20.22 -7.77
N ARG A 83 -8.10 -19.77 -6.53
CA ARG A 83 -8.42 -18.43 -6.03
C ARG A 83 -9.92 -18.06 -6.15
N ASN A 84 -10.80 -19.05 -6.05
CA ASN A 84 -12.26 -18.88 -6.01
C ASN A 84 -12.81 -18.63 -4.59
N ASN A 85 -11.93 -18.46 -3.59
CA ASN A 85 -12.35 -18.12 -2.23
C ASN A 85 -12.91 -16.68 -2.19
N GLN A 86 -14.22 -16.54 -2.38
CA GLN A 86 -14.93 -15.29 -2.12
C GLN A 86 -15.38 -15.30 -0.65
N SER A 87 -14.84 -14.40 0.14
CA SER A 87 -15.23 -14.28 1.55
C SER A 87 -16.64 -13.69 1.66
N TRP A 88 -17.53 -14.39 2.36
CA TRP A 88 -18.83 -13.85 2.79
C TRP A 88 -18.67 -12.65 3.74
N ALA A 89 -17.48 -12.39 4.29
CA ALA A 89 -17.19 -11.14 5.01
C ALA A 89 -17.25 -9.91 4.09
N MET A 90 -17.24 -10.08 2.75
CA MET A 90 -17.61 -9.00 1.84
C MET A 90 -19.11 -8.64 1.90
N PHE A 91 -19.95 -9.50 2.49
CA PHE A 91 -21.42 -9.40 2.48
C PHE A 91 -22.09 -9.50 3.88
N ALA A 92 -21.36 -9.82 4.95
CA ALA A 92 -21.87 -10.08 6.31
C ALA A 92 -21.41 -9.01 7.34
N PRO A 93 -22.12 -8.76 8.45
CA PRO A 93 -22.82 -7.49 8.65
C PRO A 93 -22.21 -6.61 9.75
N ASN A 94 -21.41 -5.64 9.34
CA ASN A 94 -21.64 -4.24 9.70
C ASN A 94 -20.83 -3.43 8.69
N PRO A 95 -21.44 -2.90 7.61
CA PRO A 95 -20.70 -1.97 6.77
C PRO A 95 -20.10 -0.91 7.69
N ASN A 96 -18.86 -0.51 7.40
CA ASN A 96 -18.19 0.50 8.20
C ASN A 96 -19.15 1.66 8.43
N ARG A 97 -19.52 1.90 9.69
CA ARG A 97 -20.44 2.98 10.07
C ARG A 97 -19.74 4.35 10.03
N THR A 98 -18.68 4.44 9.25
CA THR A 98 -17.87 5.64 9.07
C THR A 98 -17.82 5.88 7.58
N ASN A 99 -18.49 6.92 7.14
CA ASN A 99 -18.35 7.40 5.78
C ASN A 99 -17.16 8.36 5.77
N ALA A 100 -16.08 8.00 5.08
CA ALA A 100 -14.84 8.77 5.06
C ALA A 100 -14.46 9.12 3.63
N PHE A 101 -13.99 10.35 3.46
CA PHE A 101 -13.59 10.95 2.20
C PHE A 101 -12.29 11.70 2.40
N VAL A 102 -11.50 11.79 1.34
CA VAL A 102 -10.27 12.56 1.34
C VAL A 102 -10.43 13.72 0.37
N ARG A 103 -10.23 14.93 0.90
CA ARG A 103 -9.98 16.13 0.13
C ARG A 103 -8.49 16.26 -0.15
N VAL A 104 -8.19 16.78 -1.31
CA VAL A 104 -6.82 17.00 -1.76
C VAL A 104 -6.68 18.48 -2.02
N PHE A 105 -5.81 19.12 -1.25
CA PHE A 105 -5.49 20.52 -1.42
C PHE A 105 -4.09 20.66 -2.00
N VAL A 106 -3.93 21.61 -2.90
CA VAL A 106 -2.65 21.95 -3.52
C VAL A 106 -2.26 23.35 -3.06
N GLU A 107 -1.09 23.46 -2.44
CA GLU A 107 -0.48 24.74 -2.10
C GLU A 107 0.40 25.17 -3.27
N ASP A 108 0.12 26.33 -3.84
CA ASP A 108 0.93 26.90 -4.92
C ASP A 108 2.26 27.51 -4.41
N GLN A 109 3.00 28.18 -5.30
CA GLN A 109 4.26 28.83 -4.93
C GLN A 109 4.05 30.11 -4.09
N ASP A 110 2.89 30.74 -4.22
CA ASP A 110 2.52 31.96 -3.49
C ASP A 110 1.96 31.63 -2.09
N GLY A 111 1.67 30.35 -1.82
CA GLY A 111 1.11 29.85 -0.58
C GLY A 111 -0.42 29.86 -0.55
N GLU A 112 -1.08 30.08 -1.68
CA GLU A 112 -2.53 29.94 -1.80
C GLU A 112 -2.91 28.45 -1.85
N LEU A 113 -4.00 28.11 -1.15
CA LEU A 113 -4.47 26.74 -1.02
C LEU A 113 -5.66 26.51 -1.96
N TRP A 114 -5.45 25.66 -2.96
CA TRP A 114 -6.43 25.30 -3.97
C TRP A 114 -7.07 23.95 -3.63
N ASP A 115 -8.39 23.85 -3.63
CA ASP A 115 -9.06 22.54 -3.62
C ASP A 115 -8.90 21.92 -5.00
N PHE A 116 -8.37 20.70 -5.07
CA PHE A 116 -8.16 20.02 -6.34
C PHE A 116 -9.47 19.49 -6.97
N GLU A 117 -10.62 19.77 -6.35
CA GLU A 117 -11.98 19.46 -6.81
C GLU A 117 -12.21 17.98 -7.11
N GLN A 118 -11.47 17.12 -6.42
CA GLN A 118 -11.63 15.67 -6.51
C GLN A 118 -12.47 15.09 -5.38
N ASP A 119 -13.01 15.97 -4.54
CA ASP A 119 -13.93 15.59 -3.50
C ASP A 119 -15.21 15.03 -4.10
N ILE A 120 -15.58 13.87 -3.59
CA ILE A 120 -16.82 13.19 -3.92
C ILE A 120 -18.01 13.87 -3.21
N TRP A 121 -17.73 14.70 -2.20
CA TRP A 121 -18.74 15.39 -1.42
C TRP A 121 -19.34 16.60 -2.14
N GLU A 122 -18.57 17.49 -2.77
CA GLU A 122 -19.20 18.70 -3.34
C GLU A 122 -20.06 18.39 -4.56
N ASP A 123 -19.63 17.41 -5.36
CA ASP A 123 -20.34 16.99 -6.56
C ASP A 123 -21.30 15.85 -6.19
N ASN A 124 -22.52 16.22 -5.83
CA ASN A 124 -23.64 15.45 -5.25
C ASN A 124 -24.04 14.17 -6.03
N ARG A 125 -23.13 13.21 -6.19
CA ARG A 125 -23.24 12.01 -7.05
C ARG A 125 -23.69 10.76 -6.28
N TYR A 126 -24.37 10.92 -5.15
CA TYR A 126 -24.91 9.80 -4.38
C TYR A 126 -26.39 9.58 -4.70
N PRO A 127 -26.84 8.36 -5.05
CA PRO A 127 -26.09 7.10 -5.15
C PRO A 127 -25.32 6.95 -6.47
N TYR A 128 -24.10 6.41 -6.42
CA TYR A 128 -23.35 6.05 -7.63
C TYR A 128 -23.99 4.83 -8.29
N PHE A 129 -24.74 5.04 -9.37
CA PHE A 129 -25.13 3.93 -10.24
C PHE A 129 -23.94 3.37 -11.01
N TRP A 130 -22.95 4.22 -11.30
CA TRP A 130 -21.73 3.84 -11.99
C TRP A 130 -20.52 4.18 -11.12
N TYR A 131 -19.76 3.16 -10.77
CA TYR A 131 -18.53 3.33 -10.00
C TYR A 131 -17.43 3.89 -10.91
N ASP A 132 -17.10 5.16 -10.76
CA ASP A 132 -16.04 5.78 -11.52
C ASP A 132 -14.65 5.44 -10.97
N ARG A 133 -13.61 5.63 -11.79
CA ARG A 133 -12.24 5.35 -11.38
C ARG A 133 -11.77 6.30 -10.27
N ARG A 134 -12.29 7.53 -10.22
CA ARG A 134 -11.95 8.52 -9.18
C ARG A 134 -12.45 8.08 -7.80
N GLY A 135 -13.68 7.57 -7.70
CA GLY A 135 -14.22 6.96 -6.48
C GLY A 135 -13.37 5.81 -5.95
N LYS A 136 -12.83 4.98 -6.87
CA LYS A 136 -11.88 3.92 -6.51
C LYS A 136 -10.60 4.46 -5.89
N ILE A 137 -10.06 5.54 -6.44
CA ILE A 137 -8.84 6.16 -5.96
C ILE A 137 -9.07 6.81 -4.60
N ASN A 138 -10.14 7.58 -4.42
CA ASN A 138 -10.45 8.24 -3.15
C ASN A 138 -10.54 7.23 -1.97
N ARG A 139 -11.21 6.09 -2.19
CA ARG A 139 -11.25 5.00 -1.19
C ARG A 139 -9.91 4.33 -0.94
N ARG A 140 -8.97 4.36 -1.89
CA ARG A 140 -7.64 3.76 -1.74
C ARG A 140 -6.68 4.68 -1.01
N ILE A 141 -6.83 5.99 -1.14
CA ILE A 141 -6.00 6.98 -0.45
C ILE A 141 -6.45 7.23 0.99
N ASP A 142 -7.69 6.91 1.38
CA ASP A 142 -8.15 7.08 2.77
C ASP A 142 -7.28 6.32 3.78
N GLY A 143 -6.52 7.08 4.57
CA GLY A 143 -5.71 6.58 5.68
C GLY A 143 -4.47 5.78 5.26
N LYS A 144 -4.13 5.72 3.96
CA LYS A 144 -3.02 4.92 3.45
C LYS A 144 -1.91 5.80 2.87
N LYS A 145 -0.91 6.10 3.71
CA LYS A 145 0.22 6.98 3.38
C LYS A 145 0.91 6.65 2.06
N HIS A 146 1.18 5.38 1.77
CA HIS A 146 1.88 5.00 0.53
C HIS A 146 1.05 5.31 -0.73
N TYR A 147 -0.28 5.12 -0.69
CA TYR A 147 -1.15 5.50 -1.80
C TYR A 147 -1.25 7.02 -1.91
N GLN A 148 -1.33 7.74 -0.79
CA GLN A 148 -1.31 9.20 -0.77
C GLN A 148 -0.03 9.74 -1.40
N ARG A 149 1.14 9.17 -1.09
CA ARG A 149 2.42 9.56 -1.69
C ARG A 149 2.44 9.45 -3.21
N LEU A 150 2.03 8.30 -3.73
CA LEU A 150 1.94 8.07 -5.18
C LEU A 150 0.91 9.00 -5.84
N TYR A 151 -0.21 9.22 -5.15
CA TYR A 151 -1.27 10.07 -5.66
C TYR A 151 -0.87 11.55 -5.67
N GLY A 152 -0.30 12.05 -4.57
CA GLY A 152 0.18 13.42 -4.48
C GLY A 152 1.30 13.69 -5.47
N ALA A 153 2.20 12.74 -5.73
CA ALA A 153 3.16 12.88 -6.82
C ALA A 153 2.48 13.04 -8.19
N TRP A 154 1.38 12.31 -8.45
CA TRP A 154 0.58 12.53 -9.66
C TRP A 154 -0.11 13.90 -9.66
N VAL A 155 -0.66 14.35 -8.54
CA VAL A 155 -1.29 15.68 -8.41
C VAL A 155 -0.26 16.79 -8.67
N CYS A 156 0.96 16.68 -8.14
CA CYS A 156 2.04 17.63 -8.41
C CYS A 156 2.33 17.76 -9.92
N ARG A 157 2.44 16.63 -10.63
CA ARG A 157 2.66 16.62 -12.09
C ARG A 157 1.47 17.18 -12.87
N GLU A 158 0.26 16.85 -12.43
CA GLU A 158 -0.97 17.33 -13.06
C GLU A 158 -1.14 18.84 -12.88
N TRP A 159 -0.77 19.35 -11.70
CA TRP A 159 -0.72 20.79 -11.41
C TRP A 159 0.28 21.48 -12.32
N GLU A 160 1.53 21.00 -12.35
CA GLU A 160 2.61 21.53 -13.19
C GLU A 160 2.22 21.58 -14.67
N ARG A 161 1.51 20.55 -15.15
CA ARG A 161 0.97 20.48 -16.52
C ARG A 161 -0.05 21.58 -16.83
N HIS A 162 -0.85 21.98 -15.85
CA HIS A 162 -1.93 22.96 -16.03
C HIS A 162 -1.54 24.41 -15.68
N HIS A 163 -0.37 24.61 -15.07
CA HIS A 163 0.12 25.92 -14.63
C HIS A 163 1.45 26.25 -15.32
N ASP A 164 1.51 26.06 -16.63
CA ASP A 164 2.64 26.45 -17.48
C ASP A 164 4.02 25.94 -17.01
N GLY A 165 4.05 24.74 -16.41
CA GLY A 165 5.28 24.12 -15.94
C GLY A 165 5.74 24.58 -14.56
N VAL A 166 4.96 25.41 -13.86
CA VAL A 166 5.22 25.83 -12.48
C VAL A 166 4.77 24.73 -11.52
N PRO A 167 5.69 24.11 -10.75
CA PRO A 167 5.31 23.05 -9.81
C PRO A 167 4.52 23.63 -8.63
N ALA A 168 3.65 22.83 -8.03
CA ALA A 168 3.07 23.17 -6.73
C ALA A 168 4.15 23.10 -5.62
N LYS A 169 3.92 23.77 -4.49
CA LYS A 169 4.80 23.67 -3.31
C LYS A 169 4.53 22.39 -2.53
N SER A 170 3.27 22.14 -2.21
CA SER A 170 2.85 20.95 -1.47
C SER A 170 1.45 20.47 -1.84
N VAL A 171 1.18 19.19 -1.59
CA VAL A 171 -0.15 18.58 -1.70
C VAL A 171 -0.51 18.02 -0.33
N SER A 172 -1.58 18.51 0.27
CA SER A 172 -2.05 18.07 1.57
C SER A 172 -3.35 17.28 1.44
N PHE A 173 -3.47 16.23 2.26
CA PHE A 173 -4.64 15.37 2.28
C PHE A 173 -5.42 15.64 3.56
N VAL A 174 -6.73 15.82 3.42
CA VAL A 174 -7.61 16.08 4.55
C VAL A 174 -8.72 15.06 4.55
N ARG A 175 -8.79 14.26 5.61
CA ARG A 175 -9.84 13.28 5.81
C ARG A 175 -11.06 13.93 6.42
N LEU A 176 -12.19 13.86 5.74
CA LEU A 176 -13.50 14.22 6.26
C LEU A 176 -14.26 12.92 6.51
N TRP A 177 -14.72 12.72 7.75
CA TRP A 177 -15.51 11.54 8.07
C TRP A 177 -16.72 11.84 8.92
N THR A 178 -17.79 11.11 8.65
CA THR A 178 -19.08 11.17 9.37
C THR A 178 -19.44 9.78 9.87
N ARG A 179 -20.14 9.72 11.01
CA ARG A 179 -20.64 8.44 11.54
C ARG A 179 -22.04 8.18 11.02
N VAL A 180 -22.24 7.04 10.37
CA VAL A 180 -23.54 6.55 9.95
C VAL A 180 -24.33 6.07 11.19
N PRO A 181 -25.50 6.65 11.48
CA PRO A 181 -26.33 6.26 12.63
C PRO A 181 -26.84 4.81 12.49
N HIS A 182 -27.37 4.26 13.58
CA HIS A 182 -27.87 2.88 13.56
C HIS A 182 -29.14 2.80 12.71
N PRO A 183 -29.41 1.71 11.97
CA PRO A 183 -30.61 1.62 11.11
C PRO A 183 -31.93 1.95 11.85
N GLN A 184 -32.03 1.57 13.13
CA GLN A 184 -33.18 1.90 13.98
C GLN A 184 -33.38 3.42 14.15
N GLU A 185 -32.29 4.19 14.32
CA GLU A 185 -32.34 5.65 14.43
C GLU A 185 -32.70 6.31 13.09
N VAL A 186 -32.18 5.77 11.98
CA VAL A 186 -32.47 6.27 10.62
C VAL A 186 -33.94 6.10 10.27
N ILE A 187 -34.49 4.91 10.54
CA ILE A 187 -35.91 4.60 10.27
C ILE A 187 -36.80 5.48 11.14
N ALA A 188 -36.47 5.65 12.43
CA ALA A 188 -37.25 6.49 13.34
C ALA A 188 -37.27 7.98 12.92
N LYS A 189 -36.18 8.48 12.34
CA LYS A 189 -36.05 9.88 11.88
C LYS A 189 -36.54 10.13 10.45
N GLY A 190 -37.05 9.10 9.77
CA GLY A 190 -37.54 9.22 8.39
C GLY A 190 -36.44 9.32 7.32
N GLY A 191 -35.19 8.93 7.66
CA GLY A 191 -34.06 8.95 6.75
C GLY A 191 -32.77 9.46 7.39
N TRP A 192 -31.69 9.40 6.62
CA TRP A 192 -30.39 9.97 6.98
C TRP A 192 -29.87 10.79 5.82
N ASP A 193 -29.63 12.08 6.07
CA ASP A 193 -28.94 12.95 5.15
C ASP A 193 -27.45 13.02 5.54
N GLN A 194 -26.60 12.51 4.66
CA GLN A 194 -25.16 12.53 4.89
C GLN A 194 -24.61 13.96 4.89
N TRP A 195 -25.23 14.88 4.14
CA TRP A 195 -24.76 16.26 3.91
C TRP A 195 -24.89 17.13 5.16
N GLN A 196 -25.90 16.83 5.98
CA GLN A 196 -26.18 17.51 7.24
C GLN A 196 -25.54 16.80 8.45
N ALA A 197 -24.91 15.65 8.23
CA ALA A 197 -24.31 14.89 9.32
C ALA A 197 -23.08 15.64 9.88
N PRO A 198 -22.88 15.62 11.21
CA PRO A 198 -21.70 16.21 11.83
C PRO A 198 -20.45 15.50 11.30
N ARG A 199 -19.58 16.27 10.65
CA ARG A 199 -18.32 15.80 10.07
C ARG A 199 -17.14 16.14 10.96
N LYS A 200 -16.20 15.23 11.04
CA LYS A 200 -14.90 15.44 11.68
C LYS A 200 -13.84 15.52 10.59
N GLN A 201 -12.94 16.46 10.76
CA GLN A 201 -11.81 16.67 9.86
C GLN A 201 -10.53 16.20 10.54
N THR A 202 -9.66 15.55 9.78
CA THR A 202 -8.35 15.12 10.26
C THR A 202 -7.36 15.30 9.13
N GLU A 203 -6.34 16.13 9.36
CA GLU A 203 -5.22 16.28 8.43
C GLU A 203 -4.45 14.96 8.33
N GLN A 204 -4.03 14.61 7.12
CA GLN A 204 -3.28 13.39 6.83
C GLN A 204 -1.87 13.77 6.35
N GLU A 205 -1.30 13.02 5.42
CA GLU A 205 0.03 13.31 4.90
C GLU A 205 0.01 14.65 4.12
N THR A 206 1.08 15.42 4.27
CA THR A 206 1.42 16.52 3.36
C THR A 206 2.67 16.16 2.59
N ILE A 207 2.62 16.32 1.27
CA ILE A 207 3.66 15.90 0.35
C ILE A 207 4.26 17.14 -0.28
N THR A 208 5.56 17.35 -0.10
CA THR A 208 6.30 18.40 -0.81
C THR A 208 6.58 17.95 -2.24
N CYS A 209 6.08 18.70 -3.22
CA CYS A 209 6.20 18.32 -4.63
C CYS A 209 7.65 18.30 -5.12
N LYS A 210 8.54 19.13 -4.55
CA LYS A 210 9.96 19.18 -4.91
C LYS A 210 10.76 17.93 -4.49
N THR A 211 10.36 17.25 -3.41
CA THR A 211 11.14 16.13 -2.84
C THR A 211 10.50 14.78 -3.10
N VAL A 212 9.21 14.74 -3.41
CA VAL A 212 8.52 13.47 -3.68
C VAL A 212 9.03 12.84 -4.97
N VAL A 213 9.20 11.53 -4.92
CA VAL A 213 9.62 10.71 -6.06
C VAL A 213 8.54 10.79 -7.15
N HIS A 214 8.97 11.09 -8.37
CA HIS A 214 8.14 11.45 -9.51
C HIS A 214 7.17 12.61 -9.25
N GLY A 215 7.46 13.51 -8.32
CA GLY A 215 6.62 14.70 -8.11
C GLY A 215 6.62 15.66 -9.31
N GLN A 216 7.73 15.67 -10.05
CA GLN A 216 8.00 16.61 -11.14
C GLN A 216 7.72 15.96 -12.49
N LEU A 217 7.40 16.77 -13.49
CA LEU A 217 7.16 16.30 -14.85
C LEU A 217 8.50 16.02 -15.56
N PRO A 218 8.76 14.80 -16.07
CA PRO A 218 10.00 14.49 -16.80
C PRO A 218 10.08 15.23 -18.13
N ASN A 219 11.29 15.43 -18.68
CA ASN A 219 11.49 16.24 -19.89
C ASN A 219 10.75 15.68 -21.11
N GLU A 220 10.65 14.35 -21.24
CA GLU A 220 9.86 13.73 -22.32
C GLU A 220 8.39 14.19 -22.34
N LEU A 221 7.80 14.40 -21.15
CA LEU A 221 6.43 14.89 -21.03
C LEU A 221 6.36 16.41 -21.14
N ARG A 222 7.34 17.13 -20.58
CA ARG A 222 7.42 18.59 -20.71
C ARG A 222 7.53 19.00 -22.17
N GLU A 223 8.39 18.35 -22.96
CA GLU A 223 8.51 18.56 -24.40
C GLU A 223 7.18 18.30 -25.13
N ARG A 224 6.50 17.19 -24.80
CA ARG A 224 5.19 16.85 -25.39
C ARG A 224 4.13 17.92 -25.13
N TYR A 225 4.18 18.55 -23.96
CA TYR A 225 3.24 19.60 -23.59
C TYR A 225 3.71 21.01 -23.98
N GLY A 226 4.88 21.15 -24.60
CA GLY A 226 5.45 22.45 -24.97
C GLY A 226 5.93 23.29 -23.78
N LEU A 227 6.30 22.63 -22.67
CA LEU A 227 6.84 23.26 -21.46
C LEU A 227 8.37 23.35 -21.54
N GLU A 228 8.94 24.33 -20.83
CA GLU A 228 10.40 24.51 -20.77
C GLU A 228 11.08 23.29 -20.17
N LEU A 229 12.22 22.84 -20.72
CA LEU A 229 12.92 21.68 -20.17
C LEU A 229 13.58 22.00 -18.84
N ILE A 230 13.56 21.05 -17.91
CA ILE A 230 14.22 21.16 -16.61
C ILE A 230 15.54 20.39 -16.60
N ASP A 231 16.40 20.68 -15.63
CA ASP A 231 17.57 19.86 -15.35
C ASP A 231 17.15 18.59 -14.60
N GLU A 232 17.13 17.45 -15.30
CA GLU A 232 16.66 16.18 -14.75
C GLU A 232 17.49 15.68 -13.57
N GLU A 233 18.78 16.04 -13.47
CA GLU A 233 19.63 15.55 -12.39
C GLU A 233 19.31 16.23 -11.05
N THR A 234 18.90 17.50 -11.09
CA THR A 234 18.68 18.31 -9.89
C THR A 234 17.20 18.44 -9.53
N GLU A 235 16.32 18.57 -10.52
CA GLU A 235 14.90 18.86 -10.34
C GLU A 235 14.03 17.61 -10.38
N PHE A 236 14.32 16.65 -11.25
CA PHE A 236 13.53 15.42 -11.35
C PHE A 236 14.00 14.34 -10.37
N ARG A 237 13.06 13.74 -9.62
CA ARG A 237 13.34 12.68 -8.65
C ARG A 237 12.83 11.32 -9.16
N PRO A 238 13.65 10.50 -9.83
CA PRO A 238 13.20 9.19 -10.34
C PRO A 238 12.95 8.18 -9.22
N VAL A 239 12.11 7.17 -9.47
CA VAL A 239 12.08 5.96 -8.62
C VAL A 239 13.47 5.34 -8.63
N ARG A 240 14.01 5.10 -7.43
CA ARG A 240 15.20 4.26 -7.30
C ARG A 240 14.84 2.82 -7.66
N GLU A 241 15.16 2.42 -8.88
CA GLU A 241 15.05 1.04 -9.30
C GLU A 241 16.08 0.21 -8.53
N ARG A 242 15.60 -0.80 -7.79
CA ARG A 242 16.47 -1.79 -7.14
C ARG A 242 16.38 -3.07 -7.93
N THR A 243 17.46 -3.38 -8.62
CA THR A 243 17.61 -4.66 -9.31
C THR A 243 17.82 -5.79 -8.29
N TRP A 244 17.71 -7.03 -8.76
CA TRP A 244 17.98 -8.20 -7.92
C TRP A 244 19.47 -8.28 -7.52
N TRP A 245 20.37 -7.75 -8.36
CA TRP A 245 21.80 -7.63 -8.05
C TRP A 245 22.05 -6.67 -6.89
N ASP A 246 21.43 -5.48 -6.91
CA ASP A 246 21.58 -4.49 -5.83
C ASP A 246 21.11 -5.05 -4.48
N LYS A 247 20.09 -5.93 -4.50
CA LYS A 247 19.60 -6.61 -3.31
C LYS A 247 20.61 -7.64 -2.80
N ALA A 248 21.18 -8.44 -3.70
CA ALA A 248 22.18 -9.44 -3.37
C ALA A 248 23.45 -8.79 -2.79
N GLU A 249 23.91 -7.69 -3.40
CA GLU A 249 25.06 -6.93 -2.92
C GLU A 249 24.78 -6.26 -1.56
N ALA A 250 23.59 -5.67 -1.38
CA ALA A 250 23.20 -5.12 -0.08
C ALA A 250 23.13 -6.18 1.02
N GLU A 251 22.71 -7.40 0.68
CA GLU A 251 22.70 -8.53 1.60
C GLU A 251 24.12 -9.01 1.94
N ALA A 252 25.00 -9.11 0.95
CA ALA A 252 26.42 -9.43 1.16
C ALA A 252 27.10 -8.41 2.08
N ASN A 253 26.92 -7.11 1.81
CA ASN A 253 27.45 -6.03 2.63
C ASN A 253 26.86 -6.03 4.06
N ARG A 254 25.59 -6.43 4.23
CA ARG A 254 24.98 -6.57 5.55
C ARG A 254 25.63 -7.70 6.35
N LEU A 255 25.89 -8.84 5.71
CA LEU A 255 26.54 -9.99 6.34
C LEU A 255 27.99 -9.67 6.73
N GLU A 256 28.73 -8.96 5.88
CA GLU A 256 30.09 -8.50 6.18
C GLU A 256 30.11 -7.57 7.40
N ARG A 257 29.24 -6.55 7.44
CA ARG A 257 29.10 -5.64 8.60
C ARG A 257 28.67 -6.36 9.88
N GLU A 258 27.93 -7.44 9.76
CA GLU A 258 27.55 -8.27 10.91
C GLU A 258 28.74 -9.07 11.42
N ALA A 259 29.54 -9.67 10.53
CA ALA A 259 30.78 -10.35 10.88
C ALA A 259 31.78 -9.40 11.56
N GLU A 260 32.00 -8.19 11.02
CA GLU A 260 32.88 -7.18 11.65
C GLU A 260 32.40 -6.77 13.05
N ARG A 261 31.07 -6.64 13.24
CA ARG A 261 30.49 -6.31 14.56
C ARG A 261 30.71 -7.42 15.57
N VAL A 262 30.59 -8.69 15.15
CA VAL A 262 30.88 -9.85 15.98
C VAL A 262 32.37 -9.89 16.36
N GLU A 263 33.28 -9.76 15.40
CA GLU A 263 34.72 -9.74 15.67
C GLU A 263 35.13 -8.60 16.61
N ARG A 264 34.58 -7.40 16.42
CA ARG A 264 34.83 -6.26 17.30
C ARG A 264 34.36 -6.53 18.72
N ARG A 265 33.18 -7.15 18.85
CA ARG A 265 32.63 -7.53 20.16
C ARG A 265 33.50 -8.58 20.84
N GLU A 266 33.93 -9.61 20.13
CA GLU A 266 34.83 -10.63 20.66
C GLU A 266 36.17 -10.03 21.10
N ARG A 267 36.74 -9.11 20.31
CA ARG A 267 37.97 -8.39 20.66
C ARG A 267 37.80 -7.58 21.94
N TRP A 268 36.69 -6.85 22.06
CA TRP A 268 36.37 -6.07 23.26
C TRP A 268 36.18 -6.97 24.49
N GLU A 269 35.48 -8.10 24.35
CA GLU A 269 35.29 -9.08 25.42
C GLU A 269 36.64 -9.70 25.86
N ALA A 270 37.54 -10.01 24.92
CA ALA A 270 38.89 -10.50 25.20
C ALA A 270 39.77 -9.46 25.92
N GLU A 271 39.70 -8.19 25.52
CA GLU A 271 40.40 -7.09 26.19
C GLU A 271 39.86 -6.85 27.61
N LYS A 272 38.54 -6.95 27.79
CA LYS A 272 37.92 -6.86 29.11
C LYS A 272 38.37 -8.01 30.00
N ALA A 273 38.42 -9.23 29.48
CA ALA A 273 38.88 -10.40 30.23
C ALA A 273 40.35 -10.28 30.66
N SER A 274 41.23 -9.73 29.81
CA SER A 274 42.64 -9.54 30.17
C SER A 274 42.86 -8.44 31.22
N LYS A 275 42.07 -7.37 31.19
CA LYS A 275 42.12 -6.27 32.19
C LYS A 275 41.63 -6.68 33.58
N VAL A 276 40.78 -7.69 33.71
CA VAL A 276 40.26 -8.18 35.01
C VAL A 276 41.32 -8.94 35.84
N ILE A 277 42.50 -9.21 35.30
CA ILE A 277 43.57 -9.95 35.99
C ILE A 277 44.40 -9.05 36.95
N HIS A 278 44.24 -7.72 36.93
CA HIS A 278 44.67 -6.88 38.06
C HIS A 278 43.63 -6.97 39.18
N GLY A 279 43.76 -8.03 39.98
CA GLY A 279 42.91 -8.29 41.13
C GLY A 279 42.88 -7.10 42.09
N PRO A 280 41.81 -6.95 42.90
CA PRO A 280 41.64 -5.87 43.88
C PRO A 280 42.65 -5.91 45.06
N GLY A 281 43.80 -6.57 44.90
CA GLY A 281 44.83 -6.73 45.93
C GLY A 281 45.80 -5.56 46.06
N ASP A 282 45.88 -4.66 45.08
CA ASP A 282 46.80 -3.50 45.08
C ASP A 282 46.09 -2.14 45.20
N ARG A 283 44.87 -2.11 45.72
CA ARG A 283 44.36 -0.85 46.27
C ARG A 283 45.00 -0.70 47.66
N PRO A 284 45.89 0.28 47.89
CA PRO A 284 46.39 0.53 49.24
C PRO A 284 45.19 0.70 50.15
N ALA A 285 45.21 0.03 51.31
CA ALA A 285 44.13 0.14 52.28
C ALA A 285 43.85 1.62 52.54
N PRO A 286 42.59 2.08 52.48
CA PRO A 286 42.26 3.48 52.73
C PRO A 286 42.83 3.85 54.10
N ILE A 287 43.67 4.89 54.13
CA ILE A 287 44.22 5.42 55.38
C ILE A 287 43.03 5.99 56.16
N LEU A 288 42.62 5.26 57.21
CA LEU A 288 41.52 5.66 58.09
C LEU A 288 42.08 6.53 59.23
N ASP A 289 41.74 7.81 59.22
CA ASP A 289 41.81 8.67 60.41
C ASP A 289 40.53 8.44 61.27
N ALA A 290 40.58 8.76 62.56
CA ALA A 290 39.48 8.67 63.54
C ALA A 290 38.22 9.48 63.17
N ARG A 291 38.19 10.14 62.02
CA ARG A 291 37.06 10.92 61.48
C ARG A 291 36.44 10.33 60.20
N GLY A 292 36.90 9.18 59.72
CA GLY A 292 36.42 8.53 58.50
C GLY A 292 37.42 8.59 57.33
N PRO A 293 37.09 8.01 56.15
CA PRO A 293 38.02 7.91 55.03
C PRO A 293 38.44 9.29 54.51
N LEU A 294 39.74 9.54 54.45
CA LEU A 294 40.32 10.75 53.85
C LEU A 294 40.00 10.79 52.35
N ARG A 295 39.28 11.82 51.90
CA ARG A 295 39.12 12.15 50.48
C ARG A 295 40.49 12.53 49.91
N GLU A 296 40.85 11.97 48.76
CA GLU A 296 42.08 12.37 48.08
C GLU A 296 41.93 13.81 47.54
N PRO A 297 42.99 14.65 47.59
CA PRO A 297 42.93 16.03 47.10
C PRO A 297 42.54 16.16 45.62
N SER A 298 42.73 15.11 44.82
CA SER A 298 42.31 15.02 43.42
C SER A 298 40.80 15.07 43.24
N ASP A 299 40.01 14.65 44.23
CA ASP A 299 38.54 14.72 44.20
C ASP A 299 38.01 16.16 44.38
N LEU A 300 38.88 17.12 44.70
CA LEU A 300 38.50 18.52 44.94
C LEU A 300 38.79 19.46 43.75
N VAL A 301 39.39 18.96 42.65
CA VAL A 301 39.89 19.85 41.57
C VAL A 301 38.97 19.92 40.35
N ASN A 302 37.98 19.04 40.19
CA ASN A 302 37.00 19.16 39.12
C ASN A 302 35.60 19.44 39.69
N PRO A 303 35.15 20.70 39.76
CA PRO A 303 33.73 20.96 39.89
C PRO A 303 33.02 20.29 38.71
N PRO A 304 31.84 19.66 38.90
CA PRO A 304 31.07 19.12 37.80
C PRO A 304 30.69 20.27 36.88
N GLU A 305 31.33 20.34 35.72
CA GLU A 305 30.82 21.11 34.60
C GLU A 305 29.39 20.65 34.32
N HIS A 306 28.53 21.64 34.11
CA HIS A 306 27.11 21.53 33.90
C HIS A 306 26.74 20.29 33.07
N ALA A 307 25.96 19.42 33.69
CA ALA A 307 25.12 18.47 32.96
C ALA A 307 24.06 19.30 32.21
N ASP A 308 24.40 19.73 31.01
CA ASP A 308 23.41 20.13 30.02
C ASP A 308 22.54 18.90 29.74
N ALA A 309 21.27 19.06 30.11
CA ALA A 309 20.22 18.10 29.86
C ALA A 309 19.80 18.18 28.40
N ASP A 310 20.62 17.61 27.51
CA ASP A 310 20.17 17.22 26.18
C ASP A 310 19.41 15.90 26.32
N GLY A 311 18.09 16.04 26.44
CA GLY A 311 17.15 14.94 26.35
C GLY A 311 17.02 14.48 24.91
N ASP A 312 17.94 13.62 24.47
CA ASP A 312 17.75 12.78 23.29
C ASP A 312 16.74 11.67 23.64
N ALA A 313 15.47 11.97 23.36
CA ALA A 313 14.42 10.98 23.29
C ALA A 313 14.55 10.20 21.97
N ASP A 314 15.48 9.23 21.94
CA ASP A 314 15.45 8.14 20.97
C ASP A 314 14.24 7.25 21.27
N ALA A 315 13.13 7.59 20.63
CA ALA A 315 11.95 6.73 20.53
C ALA A 315 12.23 5.63 19.50
N ASP A 316 12.91 4.57 19.94
CA ASP A 316 12.86 3.25 19.30
C ASP A 316 11.44 2.68 19.50
N ALA A 317 10.54 3.08 18.62
CA ALA A 317 9.23 2.47 18.45
C ALA A 317 9.28 1.43 17.32
N ASP A 318 10.08 0.37 17.51
CA ASP A 318 9.88 -0.90 16.80
C ASP A 318 8.75 -1.67 17.52
N GLY A 319 7.53 -1.25 17.22
CA GLY A 319 6.30 -1.96 17.57
C GLY A 319 6.21 -3.25 16.77
N ALA A 320 6.52 -4.36 17.42
CA ALA A 320 6.09 -5.70 17.03
C ALA A 320 4.57 -5.82 17.24
N ASP A 321 3.79 -5.41 16.24
CA ASP A 321 2.39 -5.81 16.10
C ASP A 321 2.34 -7.10 15.28
N ASP A 322 2.56 -8.24 15.94
CA ASP A 322 2.26 -9.57 15.40
C ASP A 322 1.37 -10.31 16.40
N GLU A 323 0.10 -9.90 16.48
CA GLU A 323 -0.96 -10.75 17.03
C GLU A 323 -2.35 -10.31 16.51
N LEU A 324 -3.20 -11.30 16.27
CA LEU A 324 -4.63 -11.26 15.89
C LEU A 324 -4.97 -11.28 14.39
N GLN A 325 -4.75 -12.45 13.78
CA GLN A 325 -5.72 -12.99 12.81
C GLN A 325 -6.18 -14.38 13.26
N ASP A 326 -7.16 -14.38 14.16
CA ASP A 326 -8.16 -15.44 14.27
C ASP A 326 -9.52 -14.76 14.50
N GLN A 327 -10.28 -14.60 13.41
CA GLN A 327 -11.75 -14.61 13.34
C GLN A 327 -12.29 -14.42 11.92
#